data_AF-A0A2L2Z495-F1
#
_entry.id   AF-A0A2L2Z495-F1
#
_cell.length_a   1.000
_cell.length_b   1.000
_cell.length_c   1.000
_cell.angle_alpha   90.00
_cell.angle_beta   90.00
_cell.angle_gamma   90.00
#
_symmetry.space_group_name_H-M   'P 1'
#
loop_
_entity.id
_entity.type
_entity.pdbx_description
1 polymer ?
#
loop_
_entity_poly.entity_id
_entity_poly.type
_entity_poly.pdbx_seq_one_letter_code
_entity_poly.pdbx_strand_id
1 'polypeptide(L)' 'LAPCLQCPSNTYTGEPPTDGFKECFKCPANSYTYSPGSKEPSDCRARCQPGMYSETGLEPCAICPV' A
#
# COMPACT_ATOMS: atom_id res chain seq x y z
N LEU A 1 11.25 -9.51 -22.21
CA LEU A 1 10.87 -9.39 -20.79
C LEU A 1 10.56 -7.93 -20.53
N ALA A 2 9.31 -7.54 -20.32
CA ALA A 2 9.02 -6.20 -19.83
C ALA A 2 9.43 -6.15 -18.35
N PRO A 3 10.23 -5.15 -17.91
CA PRO A 3 10.54 -5.00 -16.50
C PRO A 3 9.24 -4.75 -15.72
N CYS A 4 9.09 -5.38 -14.56
CA CYS A 4 7.97 -5.12 -13.67
C CYS A 4 7.92 -3.63 -13.34
N LEU A 5 6.83 -2.95 -13.67
CA LEU A 5 6.63 -1.56 -13.29
C LEU A 5 6.42 -1.51 -11.77
N GLN A 6 7.39 -0.97 -11.02
CA GLN A 6 7.21 -0.73 -9.60
C GLN A 6 6.32 0.49 -9.40
N CYS A 7 5.09 0.28 -8.92
CA CYS A 7 4.20 1.39 -8.61
C CYS A 7 4.74 2.24 -7.47
N PRO A 8 4.66 3.59 -7.56
CA PRO A 8 5.11 4.47 -6.49
C PRO A 8 4.24 4.29 -5.23
N SER A 9 4.78 4.65 -4.07
CA SER A 9 4.04 4.70 -2.80
C SER A 9 2.73 5.49 -2.95
N ASN A 10 1.65 5.08 -2.26
CA ASN A 10 0.24 5.52 -2.44
C ASN A 10 -0.51 4.81 -3.59
N THR A 11 0.13 3.85 -4.24
CA THR A 11 -0.39 3.23 -5.46
C THR A 11 -0.15 1.74 -5.42
N TYR A 12 -1.07 0.97 -5.99
CA TYR A 12 -1.02 -0.48 -6.07
C TYR A 12 -1.30 -0.94 -7.50
N THR A 13 -0.79 -2.10 -7.91
CA THR A 13 -1.16 -2.67 -9.21
C THR A 13 -2.55 -3.36 -9.14
N GLY A 14 -2.77 -4.28 -8.20
CA GLY A 14 -4.05 -5.00 -8.06
C GLY A 14 -3.98 -6.43 -8.63
N GLU A 15 -5.09 -6.95 -9.14
CA GLU A 15 -5.09 -8.29 -9.77
C GLU A 15 -4.47 -8.30 -11.19
N PRO A 16 -3.38 -9.06 -11.43
CA PRO A 16 -2.64 -8.99 -12.69
C PRO A 16 -3.48 -9.51 -13.84
N PRO A 17 -3.70 -8.71 -14.89
CA PRO A 17 -4.24 -9.23 -16.13
C PRO A 17 -3.21 -10.14 -16.80
N THR A 18 -3.65 -10.99 -17.71
CA THR A 18 -2.79 -11.92 -18.46
C THR A 18 -1.66 -11.21 -19.22
N ASP A 19 -1.83 -9.93 -19.55
CA ASP A 19 -0.85 -9.08 -20.26
C ASP A 19 0.14 -8.35 -19.34
N GLY A 20 0.05 -8.57 -18.02
CA GLY A 20 0.86 -7.93 -17.00
C GLY A 20 0.37 -6.51 -16.66
N PHE A 21 0.81 -6.01 -15.49
CA PHE A 21 0.44 -4.68 -15.04
C PHE A 21 1.21 -3.59 -15.75
N LYS A 22 0.47 -2.65 -16.34
CA LYS A 22 0.99 -1.44 -16.97
C LYS A 22 0.55 -0.16 -16.26
N GLU A 23 -0.41 -0.27 -15.35
CA GLU A 23 -1.03 0.86 -14.66
C GLU A 23 -1.07 0.65 -13.15
N CYS A 24 -1.01 1.76 -12.43
CA CYS A 24 -1.02 1.79 -10.97
C CYS A 24 -2.29 2.51 -10.50
N PHE A 25 -3.06 1.85 -9.63
CA PHE A 25 -4.26 2.39 -9.01
C PHE A 25 -3.95 3.11 -7.71
N LYS A 26 -4.49 4.32 -7.54
CA LYS A 26 -4.37 5.06 -6.29
C LYS A 26 -5.12 4.37 -5.16
N CYS A 27 -4.50 4.34 -3.99
CA CYS A 27 -5.14 3.90 -2.78
C CYS A 27 -6.38 4.78 -2.44
N PRO A 28 -7.47 4.19 -1.92
CA PRO A 28 -8.68 4.92 -1.50
C PRO A 28 -8.42 5.89 -0.32
N ALA A 29 -9.38 6.76 -0.02
CA ALA A 29 -9.23 7.89 0.91
C ALA A 29 -8.51 7.55 2.24
N ASN A 30 -7.49 8.34 2.58
CA ASN A 30 -6.61 8.17 3.76
C ASN A 30 -5.83 6.85 3.85
N SER A 31 -5.77 6.07 2.78
CA SER A 31 -4.95 4.86 2.72
C SER A 31 -3.70 5.03 1.86
N TYR A 32 -2.64 4.35 2.27
CA TYR A 32 -1.30 4.48 1.73
C TYR A 32 -0.65 3.10 1.73
N THR A 33 0.25 2.87 0.78
CA THR A 33 1.10 1.69 0.77
C THR A 33 2.38 1.98 1.53
N TYR A 34 2.87 1.00 2.29
CA TYR A 34 4.11 1.15 3.05
C TYR A 34 5.31 1.30 2.13
N SER A 35 5.34 0.50 1.07
CA SER A 35 6.45 0.42 0.13
C SER A 35 5.94 0.56 -1.31
N PRO A 36 6.77 1.07 -2.23
CA PRO A 36 6.47 1.01 -3.66
C PRO A 36 6.43 -0.45 -4.14
N GLY A 37 5.61 -0.73 -5.16
CA GLY A 37 5.44 -2.07 -5.73
C GLY A 37 4.34 -2.91 -5.06
N SER A 38 3.43 -2.29 -4.31
CA SER A 38 2.27 -2.98 -3.78
C SER A 38 1.45 -3.59 -4.91
N LYS A 39 1.16 -4.89 -4.74
CA LYS A 39 0.46 -5.68 -5.74
C LYS A 39 -1.03 -5.79 -5.49
N GLU A 40 -1.52 -5.41 -4.32
CA GLU A 40 -2.90 -5.64 -3.94
C GLU A 40 -3.52 -4.39 -3.30
N PRO A 41 -4.83 -4.15 -3.49
CA PRO A 41 -5.54 -3.08 -2.80
C PRO A 41 -5.52 -3.28 -1.28
N SER A 42 -5.42 -4.53 -0.82
CA SER A 42 -5.28 -4.91 0.59
C SER A 42 -4.01 -4.35 1.26
N ASP A 43 -3.03 -3.96 0.45
CA ASP A 43 -1.78 -3.35 0.90
C ASP A 43 -1.96 -1.84 1.18
N CYS A 44 -3.00 -1.22 0.62
CA CYS A 44 -3.41 0.14 0.98
C CYS A 44 -4.02 0.14 2.37
N ARG A 45 -3.28 0.67 3.33
CA ARG A 45 -3.66 0.71 4.74
C ARG A 45 -3.80 2.15 5.20
N ALA A 46 -4.73 2.41 6.12
CA ALA A 46 -4.88 3.75 6.65
C ALA A 46 -3.69 4.12 7.54
N ARG A 47 -3.38 5.41 7.64
CA ARG A 47 -2.41 5.90 8.63
C ARG A 47 -2.92 5.65 10.04
N CYS A 48 -2.00 5.30 10.93
CA CYS A 48 -2.31 5.18 12.35
C CYS A 48 -2.82 6.52 12.90
N GLN A 49 -3.85 6.43 13.75
CA GLN A 49 -4.32 7.61 14.48
C GLN A 49 -3.23 8.10 15.43
N PRO A 50 -3.23 9.41 15.74
CA PRO A 50 -2.31 9.97 16.74
C PRO A 50 -2.48 9.24 18.09
N GLY A 51 -1.39 8.69 18.62
CA GLY A 51 -1.37 7.87 19.84
C GLY A 51 -1.21 6.36 19.60
N MET A 52 -1.20 5.93 18.34
CA MET A 52 -0.93 4.55 17.95
C MET A 52 0.36 4.49 17.11
N TYR A 53 1.03 3.35 17.12
CA TYR A 53 2.23 3.10 16.34
C TYR A 53 2.11 1.81 15.53
N SER A 54 2.84 1.75 14.44
CA SER A 54 3.01 0.56 13.61
C SER A 54 4.40 0.61 13.02
N GLU A 55 5.01 -0.54 12.74
CA GLU A 55 6.33 -0.61 12.09
C GLU A 55 6.36 0.13 10.76
N THR A 56 5.21 0.23 10.10
CA THR A 56 5.03 0.90 8.81
C THR A 56 4.36 2.26 8.92
N GLY A 57 3.89 2.66 10.11
CA GLY A 57 3.02 3.83 10.30
C GLY A 57 1.61 3.68 9.72
N LEU A 58 1.23 2.47 9.30
CA LEU A 58 -0.06 2.11 8.71
C LEU A 58 -0.71 0.95 9.47
N GLU A 59 -2.02 0.75 9.30
CA GLU A 59 -2.74 -0.35 9.93
C GLU A 59 -2.16 -1.74 9.62
N PRO A 60 -2.22 -2.72 10.55
CA PRO A 60 -2.81 -2.64 11.89
C PRO A 60 -1.92 -1.83 12.85
N CYS A 61 -2.52 -0.86 13.53
CA CYS A 61 -1.81 0.01 14.45
C CYS A 61 -1.93 -0.54 15.88
N ALA A 62 -0.81 -0.63 16.58
CA ALA A 62 -0.75 -1.00 17.99
C ALA A 62 -0.81 0.25 18.88
N ILE A 63 -1.45 0.12 20.03
CA ILE A 63 -1.46 1.20 21.04
C ILE A 63 -0.11 1.14 21.76
N CYS A 64 0.53 2.29 22.01
CA CYS A 64 1.73 2.31 22.84
C CYS A 64 1.43 1.68 24.21
N PRO A 65 2.17 0.63 24.63
CA PRO A 65 2.01 0.11 25.98
C PRO A 65 2.42 1.20 26.98
N VAL A 66 1.58 1.40 27.99
CA VAL A 66 1.80 2.33 29.11
C VAL A 66 2.88 1.84 30.06
#